data_AF-A0A2A3FN04-F1
#
_entry.id   AF-A0A2A3FN04-F1
#
_cell.length_a   1.000
_cell.length_b   1.000
_cell.length_c   1.000
_cell.angle_alpha   90.00
_cell.angle_beta   90.00
_cell.angle_gamma   90.00
#
_symmetry.space_group_name_H-M   'P 1'
#
loop_
_entity.id
_entity.type
_entity.pdbx_description
1 polymer ?
#
loop_
_entity_poly.entity_id
_entity_poly.type
_entity_poly.pdbx_seq_one_letter_code
_entity_poly.pdbx_strand_id
1 'polypeptide(L)'
;MSRVQQRRSPITASIANAEELQHNSILGLGVYRPERVVTNDEICRQIDSTIGCVIVATSTYPCQTPAAGPQIAHRLGIVGCSFDVSSGCAGFCLALALASDAVRGGTARNVLVIA
;
A
#
# COMPACT_ATOMS: atom_id res chain seq x y z
N MET A 1 -27.38 7.05 32.15
CA MET A 1 -26.15 6.30 31.80
C MET A 1 -26.55 5.23 30.80
N SER A 2 -26.14 5.18 29.53
CA SER A 2 -25.38 6.05 28.63
C SER A 2 -25.84 5.69 27.21
N ARG A 3 -26.19 6.67 26.38
CA ARG A 3 -26.56 6.51 24.96
C ARG A 3 -25.45 5.74 24.22
N VAL A 4 -25.78 4.58 23.66
CA VAL A 4 -24.96 3.93 22.62
C VAL A 4 -25.04 4.82 21.38
N GLN A 5 -23.93 5.49 21.10
CA GLN A 5 -23.67 6.33 19.94
C GLN A 5 -24.15 5.62 18.64
N GLN A 6 -24.95 6.31 17.83
CA GLN A 6 -25.34 5.89 16.49
C GLN A 6 -24.08 5.51 15.68
N ARG A 7 -23.89 4.21 15.41
CA ARG A 7 -22.89 3.74 14.44
C ARG A 7 -23.35 4.20 13.06
N ARG A 8 -22.57 5.10 12.44
CA ARG A 8 -22.74 5.46 11.03
C ARG A 8 -22.71 4.16 10.19
N SER A 9 -23.74 3.93 9.40
CA SER A 9 -23.90 2.73 8.57
C SER A 9 -22.68 2.54 7.65
N PRO A 10 -22.10 1.33 7.53
CA PRO A 10 -21.03 1.09 6.57
C PRO A 10 -21.56 1.29 5.15
N ILE A 11 -20.80 2.00 4.31
CA ILE A 11 -21.10 2.13 2.88
C ILE A 11 -20.67 0.82 2.22
N THR A 12 -21.62 -0.05 1.92
CA THR A 12 -21.38 -1.28 1.17
C THR A 12 -21.13 -0.92 -0.30
N ALA A 13 -19.90 -1.10 -0.77
CA ALA A 13 -19.61 -1.06 -2.20
C ALA A 13 -19.99 -2.41 -2.83
N SER A 14 -20.78 -2.38 -3.90
CA SER A 14 -21.08 -3.57 -4.70
C SER A 14 -19.91 -3.86 -5.64
N ILE A 15 -19.41 -5.09 -5.63
CA ILE A 15 -18.42 -5.58 -6.59
C ILE A 15 -19.18 -6.37 -7.65
N ALA A 16 -18.94 -6.07 -8.93
CA ALA A 16 -19.48 -6.89 -10.02
C ALA A 16 -18.83 -8.28 -9.95
N ASN A 17 -19.65 -9.32 -9.81
CA ASN A 17 -19.16 -10.69 -9.85
C ASN A 17 -18.72 -11.02 -11.29
N ALA A 18 -17.48 -11.50 -11.44
CA ALA A 18 -17.08 -12.18 -12.66
C ALA A 18 -17.82 -13.52 -12.72
N GLU A 19 -18.61 -13.72 -13.77
CA GLU A 19 -19.33 -14.97 -14.06
C GLU A 19 -18.33 -16.11 -14.29
N GLU A 20 -17.78 -16.74 -13.24
CA GLU A 20 -17.22 -18.12 -13.28
C GLU A 20 -16.55 -18.66 -11.99
N LEU A 21 -16.53 -17.95 -10.85
CA LEU A 21 -15.87 -18.46 -9.63
C LEU A 21 -16.84 -19.19 -8.68
N GLN A 22 -17.05 -20.50 -8.89
CA GLN A 22 -18.08 -21.29 -8.20
C GLN A 22 -17.78 -21.78 -6.77
N HIS A 23 -16.67 -21.40 -6.12
CA HIS A 23 -16.32 -21.98 -4.81
C HIS A 23 -16.01 -20.99 -3.68
N ASN A 24 -15.84 -19.70 -3.97
CA ASN A 24 -15.65 -18.66 -2.95
C ASN A 24 -16.34 -17.37 -3.40
N SER A 25 -17.21 -16.81 -2.54
CA SER A 25 -17.84 -15.51 -2.79
C SER A 25 -17.40 -14.48 -1.74
N ILE A 26 -17.04 -13.28 -2.18
CA ILE A 26 -16.78 -12.15 -1.29
C ILE A 26 -18.15 -11.69 -0.76
N LEU A 27 -18.44 -11.99 0.50
CA LEU A 27 -19.72 -11.63 1.14
C LEU A 27 -19.86 -10.12 1.40
N GLY A 28 -18.75 -9.38 1.40
CA GLY A 28 -18.72 -7.92 1.50
C GLY A 28 -17.32 -7.38 1.78
N LEU A 29 -17.06 -6.13 1.36
CA LEU A 29 -15.89 -5.37 1.75
C LEU A 29 -16.31 -4.20 2.65
N GLY A 30 -15.64 -4.05 3.79
CA GLY A 30 -15.72 -2.83 4.59
C GLY A 30 -14.73 -1.82 4.05
N VAL A 31 -15.18 -0.83 3.29
CA VAL A 31 -14.33 0.27 2.82
C VAL A 31 -14.64 1.54 3.62
N TYR A 32 -13.60 2.13 4.20
CA TYR A 32 -13.71 3.46 4.78
C TYR A 32 -13.51 4.49 3.66
N ARG A 33 -14.57 5.25 3.34
CA ARG A 33 -14.43 6.46 2.54
C ARG A 33 -14.40 7.66 3.49
N PRO A 34 -13.33 8.46 3.52
CA PRO A 34 -13.26 9.65 4.36
C PRO A 34 -14.28 10.70 3.90
N GLU A 35 -14.70 11.56 4.83
CA GLU A 35 -15.62 12.68 4.56
C GLU A 35 -15.01 13.70 3.59
N ARG A 36 -13.68 13.79 3.57
CA ARG A 36 -12.91 14.58 2.61
C ARG A 36 -12.01 13.65 1.79
N VAL A 37 -12.15 13.72 0.47
CA VAL A 37 -11.22 13.09 -0.47
C VAL A 37 -10.08 14.07 -0.71
N VAL A 38 -8.85 13.64 -0.46
CA VAL A 38 -7.63 14.42 -0.74
C VAL A 38 -7.02 13.85 -2.02
N THR A 39 -6.76 14.68 -3.01
CA THR A 39 -6.12 14.24 -4.27
C THR A 39 -4.62 14.16 -4.13
N ASN A 40 -3.96 13.39 -5.00
CA ASN A 40 -2.49 13.35 -5.04
C ASN A 40 -1.91 14.75 -5.30
N ASP A 41 -2.54 15.55 -6.18
CA ASP A 41 -2.12 16.94 -6.43
C ASP A 41 -2.20 17.82 -5.18
N GLU A 42 -3.16 17.59 -4.29
CA GLU A 42 -3.27 18.32 -3.03
C GLU A 42 -2.18 17.90 -2.04
N ILE A 43 -1.91 16.60 -1.91
CA ILE A 43 -0.86 16.07 -1.04
C ILE A 43 0.51 16.55 -1.49
N CYS A 44 0.80 16.51 -2.80
CA CYS A 44 2.09 16.93 -3.36
C CYS A 44 2.40 18.41 -3.14
N ARG A 45 1.43 19.25 -2.76
CA ARG A 45 1.69 20.64 -2.35
C ARG A 45 2.30 20.74 -0.95
N GLN A 46 2.19 19.68 -0.15
CA GLN A 46 2.56 19.67 1.28
C GLN A 46 3.68 18.67 1.61
N ILE A 47 3.93 17.69 0.74
CA ILE A 47 5.00 16.70 0.93
C ILE A 47 6.11 16.89 -0.09
N ASP A 48 7.33 16.55 0.31
CA ASP A 48 8.41 16.28 -0.64
C ASP A 48 8.12 14.92 -1.31
N SER A 49 8.07 14.88 -2.64
CA SER A 49 7.83 13.65 -3.39
C SER A 49 9.11 12.90 -3.77
N THR A 50 10.29 13.39 -3.37
CA THR A 50 11.57 12.73 -3.61
C THR A 50 11.62 11.42 -2.84
N ILE A 51 11.90 10.31 -3.51
CA ILE A 51 11.92 8.98 -2.88
C ILE A 51 13.37 8.57 -2.61
N GLY A 52 13.68 8.22 -1.36
CA GLY A 52 14.99 7.73 -0.94
C GLY A 52 15.08 6.19 -0.85
N CYS A 53 13.93 5.50 -0.79
CA CYS A 53 13.90 4.04 -0.82
C CYS A 53 12.61 3.48 -1.43
N VAL A 54 12.71 2.34 -2.12
CA VAL A 54 11.57 1.60 -2.70
C VAL A 54 11.53 0.19 -2.12
N ILE A 55 10.43 -0.16 -1.46
CA ILE A 55 10.21 -1.49 -0.88
C ILE A 55 9.03 -2.14 -1.60
N VAL A 56 9.26 -3.29 -2.24
CA VAL A 56 8.21 -4.05 -2.91
C VAL A 56 7.89 -5.32 -2.11
N ALA A 57 6.73 -5.37 -1.49
CA ALA A 57 6.19 -6.58 -0.90
C ALA A 57 5.55 -7.43 -2.00
N THR A 58 6.20 -8.53 -2.39
CA THR A 58 5.63 -9.43 -3.39
C THR A 58 6.03 -10.88 -3.13
N SER A 59 5.08 -11.79 -3.34
CA SER A 59 5.31 -13.24 -3.32
C SER A 59 5.05 -13.90 -4.68
N THR A 60 4.71 -13.12 -5.71
CA THR A 60 4.27 -13.61 -7.02
C THR A 60 5.20 -13.21 -8.15
N TYR A 61 6.17 -12.33 -7.89
CA TYR A 61 7.14 -11.93 -8.90
C TYR A 61 8.07 -13.11 -9.27
N PRO A 62 8.12 -13.54 -10.54
CA PRO A 62 8.78 -14.81 -10.91
C PRO A 62 10.29 -14.69 -11.09
N CYS A 63 10.85 -13.48 -11.10
CA CYS A 63 12.28 -13.26 -11.35
C CYS A 63 13.01 -12.88 -10.05
N GLN A 64 14.07 -13.60 -9.70
CA GLN A 64 14.91 -13.22 -8.56
C GLN A 64 15.92 -12.13 -8.93
N THR A 65 16.37 -12.11 -10.19
CA THR A 65 17.33 -11.12 -10.68
C THR A 65 16.98 -10.70 -12.11
N PRO A 66 16.79 -9.39 -12.38
CA PRO A 66 16.71 -8.32 -11.39
C PRO A 66 15.42 -8.42 -10.56
N ALA A 67 15.48 -8.07 -9.27
CA ALA A 67 14.31 -7.97 -8.40
C ALA A 67 13.30 -6.92 -8.90
N ALA A 68 12.05 -6.98 -8.46
CA ALA A 68 10.97 -6.10 -8.92
C ALA A 68 11.23 -4.64 -8.51
N GLY A 69 11.62 -4.41 -7.27
CA GLY A 69 11.91 -3.08 -6.71
C GLY A 69 12.93 -2.31 -7.53
N PRO A 70 14.16 -2.84 -7.74
CA PRO A 70 15.17 -2.16 -8.54
C PRO A 70 14.72 -1.82 -9.96
N GLN A 71 13.89 -2.67 -10.58
CA GLN A 71 13.32 -2.38 -11.90
C GLN A 71 12.31 -1.23 -11.84
N ILE A 72 11.46 -1.18 -10.81
CA ILE A 72 10.51 -0.09 -10.61
C ILE A 72 11.25 1.21 -10.32
N ALA A 73 12.23 1.18 -9.42
CA ALA A 73 13.06 2.34 -9.10
C ALA A 73 13.75 2.90 -10.36
N HIS A 74 14.33 2.03 -11.19
CA HIS A 74 14.93 2.44 -12.45
C HIS A 74 13.91 3.08 -13.40
N ARG A 75 12.74 2.47 -13.58
CA ARG A 75 11.69 2.99 -14.47
C ARG A 75 11.11 4.33 -13.99
N LEU A 76 11.12 4.57 -12.68
CA LEU A 76 10.66 5.83 -12.08
C LEU A 76 11.77 6.88 -11.92
N GLY A 77 13.02 6.58 -12.33
CA GLY A 77 14.16 7.48 -12.17
C GLY A 77 14.56 7.73 -10.71
N ILE A 78 14.22 6.82 -9.80
CA ILE A 78 14.50 6.93 -8.36
C ILE A 78 15.93 6.50 -8.10
N VAL A 79 16.72 7.40 -7.49
CA VAL A 79 18.09 7.13 -7.06
C VAL A 79 18.08 6.95 -5.54
N GLY A 80 17.91 5.71 -5.09
CA GLY A 80 17.78 5.34 -3.68
C GLY A 80 17.92 3.84 -3.46
N CYS A 81 17.78 3.38 -2.20
CA CYS A 81 17.76 1.95 -1.93
C CYS A 81 16.52 1.30 -2.55
N SER A 82 16.66 0.06 -3.03
CA SER A 82 15.49 -0.69 -3.50
C SER A 82 15.64 -2.19 -3.29
N PHE A 83 14.61 -2.81 -2.74
CA PHE A 83 14.60 -4.24 -2.44
C PHE A 83 13.17 -4.79 -2.34
N ASP A 84 13.07 -6.11 -2.45
CA ASP A 84 11.82 -6.85 -2.34
C ASP A 84 11.73 -7.55 -0.98
N VAL A 85 10.51 -7.70 -0.46
CA VAL A 85 10.21 -8.51 0.72
C VAL A 85 9.10 -9.50 0.39
N SER A 86 9.23 -10.73 0.89
CA SER A 86 8.25 -11.79 0.67
C SER A 86 7.70 -12.26 2.01
N SER A 87 6.41 -11.95 2.27
CA SER A 87 5.69 -12.37 3.48
C SER A 87 4.20 -12.60 3.21
N GLY A 88 3.87 -13.03 1.97
CA GLY A 88 2.49 -13.25 1.53
C GLY A 88 1.56 -12.09 1.89
N CYS A 89 0.37 -12.40 2.44
CA CYS A 89 -0.64 -11.41 2.81
C CYS A 89 -0.18 -10.39 3.88
N ALA A 90 0.88 -10.70 4.65
CA ALA A 90 1.43 -9.79 5.64
C ALA A 90 2.50 -8.84 5.05
N GLY A 91 2.82 -8.98 3.76
CA GLY A 91 3.89 -8.26 3.07
C GLY A 91 3.79 -6.75 3.22
N PHE A 92 2.60 -6.17 3.07
CA PHE A 92 2.39 -4.72 3.21
C PHE A 92 2.73 -4.22 4.62
N CYS A 93 2.25 -4.91 5.66
CA CYS A 93 2.51 -4.54 7.05
C CYS A 93 4.01 -4.64 7.39
N LEU A 94 4.68 -5.68 6.90
CA LEU A 94 6.13 -5.83 7.04
C LEU A 94 6.88 -4.70 6.34
N ALA A 95 6.54 -4.41 5.08
CA ALA A 95 7.17 -3.33 4.31
C ALA A 95 6.96 -1.97 4.96
N LEU A 96 5.78 -1.70 5.54
CA LEU A 96 5.51 -0.49 6.30
C LEU A 96 6.35 -0.39 7.58
N ALA A 97 6.54 -1.49 8.31
CA ALA A 97 7.40 -1.49 9.50
C ALA A 97 8.85 -1.15 9.11
N LEU A 98 9.37 -1.78 8.05
CA LEU A 98 10.71 -1.49 7.52
C LEU A 98 10.83 -0.04 7.02
N ALA A 99 9.81 0.48 6.35
CA ALA A 99 9.76 1.87 5.92
C ALA A 99 9.77 2.85 7.11
N SER A 100 8.99 2.56 8.16
CA SER A 100 8.98 3.34 9.40
C SER A 100 10.37 3.36 10.05
N ASP A 101 11.03 2.21 10.13
CA ASP A 101 12.38 2.13 10.70
C ASP A 101 13.40 2.87 9.84
N ALA A 102 13.29 2.81 8.50
CA ALA A 102 14.16 3.57 7.60
C ALA A 102 13.99 5.10 7.78
N VAL A 103 12.75 5.57 7.96
CA VAL A 103 12.45 6.98 8.23
C VAL A 103 12.95 7.40 9.61
N ARG A 104 12.65 6.63 10.64
CA ARG A 104 13.06 6.94 12.02
C ARG A 104 14.57 6.84 12.22
N GLY A 105 15.22 5.92 11.50
CA GLY A 105 16.67 5.75 11.48
C GLY A 105 17.40 6.74 10.57
N GLY A 106 16.68 7.55 9.79
CA GLY A 106 17.25 8.57 8.90
C GLY A 106 17.94 8.01 7.65
N THR A 107 17.81 6.71 7.36
CA THR A 107 18.38 6.08 6.16
C THR A 107 17.60 6.44 4.90
N ALA A 108 16.31 6.77 5.02
CA ALA A 108 15.51 7.35 3.95
C ALA A 108 14.48 8.32 4.55
N ARG A 109 14.37 9.53 4.00
CA ARG A 109 13.36 10.50 4.45
C ARG A 109 11.95 10.13 3.98
N ASN A 110 11.87 9.52 2.80
CA ASN A 110 10.63 9.20 2.10
C ASN A 110 10.80 7.81 1.46
N VAL A 111 9.84 6.92 1.71
CA VAL A 111 9.87 5.53 1.26
C VAL A 111 8.63 5.22 0.45
N LEU A 112 8.80 4.66 -0.75
CA LEU A 112 7.72 4.15 -1.59
C LEU A 112 7.51 2.66 -1.26
N VAL A 113 6.33 2.32 -0.76
CA VAL A 113 5.91 0.94 -0.47
C VAL A 113 4.92 0.47 -1.53
N ILE A 114 5.16 -0.71 -2.10
CA ILE A 114 4.31 -1.37 -3.10
C ILE A 114 3.99 -2.77 -2.59
N ALA A 115 2.73 -3.21 -2.64
CA ALA A 115 2.29 -4.53 -2.18
C ALA A 115 1.21 -5.13 -3.09
#